data_AF-A0A453S6G4-F1
#
_entry.id   AF-A0A453S6G4-F1
#
_cell.length_a   1.000
_cell.length_b   1.000
_cell.length_c   1.000
_cell.angle_alpha   90.00
_cell.angle_beta   90.00
_cell.angle_gamma   90.00
#
_symmetry.space_group_name_H-M   'P 1'
#
loop_
_entity.id
_entity.type
_entity.pdbx_description
1 polymer ?
#
loop_
_entity_poly.entity_id
_entity_poly.type
_entity_poly.pdbx_seq_one_letter_code
_entity_poly.pdbx_strand_id
1 'polypeptide(L)'
;GTLFLAMEILLLEENGYVDFRQEIGHLINAIVAVLGPELAPGSIFFSRCKSVIAEISSSNETATLLESVRFAQQLVLFAPQAVPVHSHVRSLVPTLFSRQPSHRYLAVSTLRHLIERDPVRHAS
;
A
#
# COMPACT_ATOMS: atom_id res chain seq x y z
N GLY A 1 6.72 17.77 -10.99
CA GLY A 1 7.15 18.37 -9.72
C GLY A 1 7.66 17.27 -8.82
N THR A 2 8.90 17.42 -8.34
CA THR A 2 9.70 16.64 -7.35
C THR A 2 9.50 15.12 -7.27
N LEU A 3 8.27 14.63 -7.11
CA LEU A 3 7.92 13.22 -7.11
C LEU A 3 8.17 12.52 -8.45
N PHE A 4 7.80 13.18 -9.56
CA PHE A 4 8.07 12.66 -10.90
C PHE A 4 9.58 12.53 -11.15
N LEU A 5 10.35 13.50 -10.66
CA LEU A 5 11.81 13.51 -10.74
C LEU A 5 12.43 12.42 -9.85
N ALA A 6 11.89 12.22 -8.64
CA ALA A 6 12.32 11.13 -7.76
C ALA A 6 12.08 9.76 -8.42
N MET A 7 10.93 9.56 -9.07
CA MET A 7 10.64 8.35 -9.83
C MET A 7 11.56 8.15 -11.03
N GLU A 8 11.86 9.21 -11.79
CA GLU A 8 12.81 9.15 -12.92
C GLU A 8 14.23 8.81 -12.46
N ILE A 9 14.72 9.48 -11.41
CA ILE A 9 16.05 9.25 -10.84
C ILE A 9 16.16 7.82 -10.34
N LEU A 10 15.12 7.36 -9.64
CA LEU A 10 15.08 6.01 -9.15
C LEU A 10 15.17 5.03 -10.36
N LEU A 11 14.34 5.17 -11.39
CA LEU A 11 14.27 4.23 -12.52
C LEU A 11 15.53 4.15 -13.43
N LEU A 12 16.52 5.02 -13.23
CA LEU A 12 17.74 5.11 -14.04
C LEU A 12 18.91 4.22 -13.53
N GLU A 13 18.80 3.59 -12.35
CA GLU A 13 19.92 2.86 -11.72
C GLU A 13 19.84 1.34 -11.94
N GLU A 14 20.77 0.77 -12.73
CA GLU A 14 20.73 -0.63 -13.19
C GLU A 14 21.35 -1.69 -12.25
N ASN A 15 21.96 -1.33 -11.11
CA ASN A 15 22.80 -2.29 -10.34
C ASN A 15 22.46 -2.43 -8.83
N GLY A 16 21.17 -2.51 -8.48
CA GLY A 16 20.71 -2.67 -7.07
C GLY A 16 19.22 -3.04 -6.92
N TYR A 17 18.67 -3.81 -7.86
CA TYR A 17 17.24 -3.84 -8.19
C TYR A 17 16.26 -4.23 -7.05
N VAL A 18 16.70 -4.97 -6.02
CA VAL A 18 15.85 -5.41 -4.88
C VAL A 18 15.67 -4.29 -3.84
N ASP A 19 16.78 -3.73 -3.33
CA ASP A 19 16.74 -2.60 -2.40
C ASP A 19 16.02 -1.41 -3.04
N PHE A 20 16.32 -1.20 -4.32
CA PHE A 20 15.75 -0.14 -5.11
C PHE A 20 14.21 -0.18 -5.23
N ARG A 21 13.63 -1.34 -5.56
CA ARG A 21 12.16 -1.48 -5.60
C ARG A 21 11.52 -1.31 -4.23
N GLN A 22 12.19 -1.78 -3.18
CA GLN A 22 11.71 -1.59 -1.82
C GLN A 22 11.69 -0.11 -1.45
N GLU A 23 12.73 0.65 -1.81
CA GLU A 23 12.77 2.10 -1.58
C GLU A 23 11.71 2.86 -2.37
N ILE A 24 11.39 2.43 -3.60
CA ILE A 24 10.20 2.94 -4.31
C ILE A 24 8.93 2.69 -3.48
N GLY A 25 8.76 1.48 -2.94
CA GLY A 25 7.61 1.16 -2.09
C GLY A 25 7.55 2.02 -0.81
N HIS A 26 8.68 2.23 -0.14
CA HIS A 26 8.78 3.14 1.01
C HIS A 26 8.36 4.56 0.62
N LEU A 27 8.82 5.07 -0.52
CA LEU A 27 8.46 6.39 -1.02
C LEU A 27 6.95 6.48 -1.31
N ILE A 28 6.37 5.51 -2.02
CA ILE A 28 4.92 5.50 -2.27
C ILE A 28 4.14 5.48 -0.96
N ASN A 29 4.59 4.69 0.00
CA ASN A 29 3.98 4.65 1.31
C ASN A 29 4.09 6.02 2.02
N ALA A 30 5.24 6.67 2.01
CA ALA A 30 5.37 8.02 2.54
C ALA A 30 4.40 9.03 1.88
N ILE A 31 4.21 8.95 0.56
CA ILE A 31 3.24 9.79 -0.16
C ILE A 31 1.82 9.57 0.34
N VAL A 32 1.40 8.32 0.54
CA VAL A 32 0.04 8.02 1.03
C VAL A 32 -0.19 8.62 2.40
N ALA A 33 0.81 8.50 3.28
CA ALA A 33 0.73 9.08 4.63
C ALA A 33 0.66 10.62 4.60
N VAL A 34 1.35 11.27 3.66
CA VAL A 34 1.37 12.73 3.54
C VAL A 34 0.11 13.28 2.85
N LEU A 35 -0.31 12.66 1.75
CA LEU A 35 -1.43 13.17 0.94
C LEU A 35 -2.80 12.69 1.43
N GLY A 36 -2.89 11.53 2.07
CA GLY A 36 -4.07 10.92 2.71
C GLY A 36 -5.44 11.38 2.16
N PRO A 37 -6.06 12.45 2.71
CA PRO A 37 -7.34 12.99 2.26
C PRO A 37 -7.43 13.32 0.76
N GLU A 38 -6.33 13.72 0.13
CA GLU A 38 -6.26 14.11 -1.29
C GLU A 38 -6.28 12.91 -2.25
N LEU A 39 -6.03 11.70 -1.74
CA LEU A 39 -6.06 10.46 -2.52
C LEU A 39 -7.50 9.96 -2.70
N ALA A 40 -8.32 10.71 -3.41
CA ALA A 40 -9.69 10.31 -3.73
C ALA A 40 -9.72 9.12 -4.71
N PRO A 41 -10.80 8.29 -4.68
CA PRO A 41 -11.02 7.26 -5.70
C PRO A 41 -10.94 7.84 -7.11
N GLY A 42 -10.18 7.22 -8.00
CA GLY A 42 -10.01 7.67 -9.38
C GLY A 42 -9.12 8.91 -9.57
N SER A 43 -8.57 9.48 -8.49
CA SER A 43 -7.57 10.55 -8.62
C SER A 43 -6.31 10.04 -9.34
N ILE A 44 -5.62 10.96 -10.02
CA ILE A 44 -4.37 10.65 -10.73
C ILE A 44 -3.30 10.17 -9.73
N PHE A 45 -3.21 10.79 -8.55
CA PHE A 45 -2.25 10.41 -7.52
C PHE A 45 -2.52 9.00 -6.98
N PHE A 46 -3.78 8.67 -6.66
CA PHE A 46 -4.14 7.33 -6.21
C PHE A 46 -3.83 6.28 -7.29
N SER A 47 -4.21 6.55 -8.54
CA SER A 47 -3.98 5.62 -9.65
C SER A 47 -2.49 5.37 -9.88
N ARG A 48 -1.66 6.42 -9.82
CA ARG A 48 -0.19 6.29 -9.95
C ARG A 48 0.42 5.49 -8.80
N CYS A 49 0.06 5.78 -7.55
CA CYS A 49 0.55 5.04 -6.40
C CYS A 49 0.19 3.55 -6.52
N LYS A 50 -1.06 3.26 -6.88
CA LYS A 50 -1.55 1.89 -7.06
C LYS A 50 -0.79 1.16 -8.17
N SER A 51 -0.58 1.80 -9.32
CA SER A 51 0.17 1.19 -10.44
C SER A 51 1.62 0.89 -10.06
N VAL A 52 2.30 1.82 -9.38
CA VAL A 52 3.70 1.60 -8.97
C VAL A 52 3.82 0.46 -7.97
N ILE A 53 2.92 0.39 -6.97
CA ILE A 53 2.88 -0.72 -6.00
C ILE A 53 2.64 -2.07 -6.71
N ALA A 54 1.72 -2.11 -7.68
CA ALA A 54 1.47 -3.31 -8.46
C ALA A 54 2.71 -3.75 -9.26
N GLU A 55 3.40 -2.79 -9.89
CA GLU A 55 4.61 -3.05 -10.68
C GLU A 55 5.73 -3.65 -9.82
N ILE A 56 6.09 -3.01 -8.70
CA ILE A 56 7.19 -3.49 -7.85
C ILE A 56 6.89 -4.86 -7.21
N SER A 57 5.62 -5.16 -6.98
CA SER A 57 5.17 -6.41 -6.35
C SER A 57 5.06 -7.58 -7.33
N SER A 58 5.11 -7.33 -8.64
CA SER A 58 5.04 -8.37 -9.68
C SER A 58 6.21 -9.37 -9.62
N SER A 59 7.36 -8.92 -9.11
CA SER A 59 8.57 -9.73 -8.88
C SER A 59 8.38 -10.85 -7.84
N ASN A 60 7.28 -10.82 -7.07
CA ASN A 60 6.94 -11.76 -6.00
C ASN A 60 8.04 -11.88 -4.92
N GLU A 61 8.85 -10.84 -4.79
CA GLU A 61 9.89 -10.75 -3.77
C GLU A 61 9.31 -10.40 -2.41
N THR A 62 9.98 -10.91 -1.39
CA THR A 62 9.59 -10.75 0.01
C THR A 62 9.46 -9.29 0.42
N ALA A 63 10.47 -8.48 0.13
CA ALA A 63 10.53 -7.08 0.53
C ALA A 63 9.48 -6.22 -0.18
N THR A 64 9.27 -6.44 -1.49
CA THR A 64 8.28 -5.68 -2.27
C THR A 64 6.84 -6.05 -1.91
N LEU A 65 6.59 -7.31 -1.54
CA LEU A 65 5.29 -7.73 -1.01
C LEU A 65 4.97 -7.02 0.32
N LEU A 66 5.96 -6.78 1.18
CA LEU A 66 5.77 -6.02 2.42
C LEU A 66 5.28 -4.61 2.13
N GLU A 67 5.83 -3.95 1.11
CA GLU A 67 5.41 -2.61 0.70
C GLU A 67 3.97 -2.58 0.18
N SER A 68 3.53 -3.62 -0.53
CA SER A 68 2.12 -3.80 -0.91
C SER A 68 1.18 -3.88 0.30
N VAL A 69 1.56 -4.61 1.34
CA VAL A 69 0.76 -4.75 2.56
C VAL A 69 0.76 -3.44 3.36
N ARG A 70 1.91 -2.73 3.41
CA ARG A 70 2.02 -1.38 3.99
C ARG A 70 1.15 -0.36 3.25
N PHE A 71 1.11 -0.44 1.93
CA PHE A 71 0.26 0.44 1.11
C PHE A 71 -1.22 0.27 1.46
N ALA A 72 -1.69 -0.97 1.60
CA ALA A 72 -3.04 -1.23 2.07
C ALA A 72 -3.28 -0.63 3.47
N GLN A 73 -2.34 -0.80 4.41
CA GLN A 73 -2.44 -0.23 5.75
C GLN A 73 -2.51 1.30 5.73
N GLN A 74 -1.67 1.96 4.96
CA GLN A 74 -1.64 3.41 4.93
C GLN A 74 -2.86 4.01 4.24
N LEU A 75 -3.40 3.36 3.21
CA LEU A 75 -4.71 3.75 2.69
C LEU A 75 -5.78 3.68 3.77
N VAL A 76 -5.83 2.60 4.56
CA VAL A 76 -6.78 2.46 5.68
C VAL A 76 -6.59 3.55 6.74
N LEU A 77 -5.35 3.93 7.04
CA LEU A 77 -5.04 4.91 8.08
C LEU A 77 -5.28 6.35 7.63
N PHE A 78 -4.79 6.72 6.45
CA PHE A 78 -4.66 8.10 5.97
C PHE A 78 -5.61 8.46 4.81
N ALA A 79 -6.06 7.49 4.02
CA ALA A 79 -6.93 7.69 2.87
C ALA A 79 -8.13 6.70 2.83
N PRO A 80 -8.90 6.53 3.93
CA PRO A 80 -9.94 5.49 4.01
C PRO A 80 -11.06 5.64 2.97
N GLN A 81 -11.25 6.84 2.43
CA GLN A 81 -12.18 7.13 1.35
C GLN A 81 -11.72 6.60 -0.02
N ALA A 82 -10.42 6.30 -0.19
CA ALA A 82 -9.82 5.94 -1.48
C ALA A 82 -10.26 4.56 -2.00
N VAL A 83 -10.51 3.64 -1.08
CA VAL A 83 -10.78 2.23 -1.39
C VAL A 83 -11.84 1.70 -0.41
N PRO A 84 -12.88 1.01 -0.89
CA PRO A 84 -13.90 0.46 -0.01
C PRO A 84 -13.34 -0.67 0.87
N VAL A 85 -13.82 -0.76 2.10
CA VAL A 85 -13.35 -1.72 3.13
C VAL A 85 -13.27 -3.16 2.62
N HIS A 86 -14.29 -3.63 1.88
CA HIS A 86 -14.31 -5.00 1.35
C HIS A 86 -13.13 -5.30 0.40
N SER A 87 -12.60 -4.29 -0.31
CA SER A 87 -11.44 -4.46 -1.19
C SER A 87 -10.16 -4.69 -0.37
N HIS A 88 -9.99 -3.97 0.75
CA HIS A 88 -8.87 -4.18 1.66
C HIS A 88 -8.93 -5.56 2.31
N VAL A 89 -10.11 -6.01 2.76
CA VAL A 89 -10.28 -7.35 3.33
C VAL A 89 -9.91 -8.41 2.30
N ARG A 90 -10.42 -8.29 1.07
CA ARG A 90 -10.10 -9.22 -0.02
C ARG A 90 -8.60 -9.28 -0.31
N SER A 91 -7.90 -8.15 -0.30
CA SER A 91 -6.46 -8.12 -0.58
C SER A 91 -5.60 -8.63 0.59
N LEU A 92 -6.01 -8.44 1.84
CA LEU A 92 -5.20 -8.74 3.03
C LEU A 92 -5.39 -10.15 3.58
N VAL A 93 -6.56 -10.78 3.36
CA VAL A 93 -6.82 -12.14 3.85
C VAL A 93 -5.77 -13.15 3.37
N PRO A 94 -5.33 -13.17 2.09
CA PRO A 94 -4.26 -14.06 1.65
C PRO A 94 -2.95 -13.86 2.41
N THR A 95 -2.64 -12.63 2.82
CA THR A 95 -1.41 -12.27 3.55
C THR A 95 -1.35 -12.90 4.94
N LEU A 96 -2.49 -13.25 5.54
CA LEU A 96 -2.54 -13.98 6.81
C LEU A 96 -1.85 -15.35 6.75
N PHE A 97 -1.79 -15.95 5.56
CA PHE A 97 -1.13 -17.24 5.31
C PHE A 97 0.33 -17.10 4.86
N SER A 98 0.88 -15.89 4.84
CA SER A 98 2.28 -15.67 4.44
C SER A 98 3.24 -16.40 5.37
N ARG A 99 4.33 -16.96 4.81
CA ARG A 99 5.41 -17.58 5.61
C ARG A 99 6.15 -16.57 6.48
N GLN A 100 6.05 -15.28 6.16
CA GLN A 100 6.78 -14.22 6.83
C GLN A 100 5.97 -13.61 7.99
N PRO A 101 6.52 -13.58 9.22
CA PRO A 101 5.82 -13.04 10.38
C PRO A 101 5.44 -11.55 10.23
N SER A 102 6.29 -10.74 9.61
CA SER A 102 6.06 -9.30 9.39
C SER A 102 4.81 -9.05 8.54
N HIS A 103 4.64 -9.78 7.44
CA HIS A 103 3.44 -9.72 6.59
C HIS A 103 2.17 -10.06 7.36
N ARG A 104 2.20 -11.16 8.12
CA ARG A 104 1.05 -11.59 8.91
C ARG A 104 0.68 -10.55 9.97
N TYR A 105 1.67 -10.07 10.72
CA TYR A 105 1.45 -9.04 11.74
C TYR A 105 0.81 -7.79 11.15
N LEU A 106 1.34 -7.32 10.02
CA LEU A 106 0.84 -6.11 9.37
C LEU A 106 -0.59 -6.29 8.85
N ALA A 107 -0.89 -7.42 8.20
CA ALA A 107 -2.24 -7.74 7.75
C ALA A 107 -3.23 -7.83 8.93
N VAL A 108 -2.86 -8.52 10.01
CA VAL A 108 -3.69 -8.61 11.23
C VAL A 108 -3.95 -7.22 11.82
N SER A 109 -2.90 -6.41 12.01
CA SER A 109 -3.06 -5.07 12.58
C SER A 109 -3.97 -4.19 11.73
N THR A 110 -3.87 -4.30 10.40
CA THR A 110 -4.69 -3.53 9.46
C THR A 110 -6.14 -4.00 9.45
N LEU A 111 -6.38 -5.31 9.43
CA LEU A 111 -7.73 -5.88 9.50
C LEU A 111 -8.41 -5.56 10.82
N ARG A 112 -7.67 -5.64 11.94
CA ARG A 112 -8.18 -5.22 13.25
C ARG A 112 -8.60 -3.76 13.23
N HIS A 113 -7.77 -2.87 12.68
CA HIS A 113 -8.09 -1.45 12.57
C HIS A 113 -9.35 -1.19 11.73
N LEU A 114 -9.56 -1.94 10.65
CA LEU A 114 -10.78 -1.88 9.86
C LEU A 114 -12.03 -2.27 10.66
N ILE A 115 -11.94 -3.34 11.46
CA ILE A 115 -13.03 -3.79 12.34
C ILE A 115 -13.35 -2.74 13.40
N GLU A 116 -12.32 -2.15 14.01
CA GLU A 116 -12.47 -1.13 15.06
C GLU A 116 -13.06 0.19 14.51
N ARG A 117 -12.75 0.54 13.24
CA ARG A 117 -13.28 1.75 12.58
C ARG A 117 -14.65 1.58 11.95
N ASP A 118 -15.03 0.38 11.54
CA ASP A 118 -16.30 0.10 10.86
C ASP A 118 -17.16 -0.85 11.71
N PRO A 119 -17.68 -0.39 12.88
CA PRO A 119 -18.64 -1.16 13.66
C PRO A 119 -19.97 -1.07 12.91
N VAL A 120 -20.11 -1.83 11.84
CA VAL A 120 -21.37 -2.28 11.24
C VAL A 120 -22.54 -1.31 11.47
N ARG A 121 -22.83 -0.49 10.45
CA ARG A 121 -24.12 0.23 10.28
C ARG A 121 -25.32 -0.74 10.10
N HIS A 122 -25.50 -1.72 10.98
CA HIS A 122 -26.71 -2.53 11.06
C HIS A 122 -27.40 -2.31 12.40
N ALA A 123 -28.23 -1.27 12.44
CA ALA A 123 -29.39 -1.16 13.31
C ALA A 123 -30.36 -0.12 12.70
N SER A 124 -31.08 -0.52 11.65
CA SER A 124 -32.27 0.16 11.14
C SER A 124 -33.04 -0.80 10.25
#